data_AF-A0A167RA31-F1
#
_entry.id   AF-A0A167RA31-F1
#
_cell.length_a   1.000
_cell.length_b   1.000
_cell.length_c   1.000
_cell.angle_alpha   90.00
_cell.angle_beta   90.00
_cell.angle_gamma   90.00
#
_symmetry.space_group_name_H-M   'P 1'
#
loop_
_entity.id
_entity.type
_entity.pdbx_description
1 polymer ?
#
loop_
_entity_poly.entity_id
_entity_poly.type
_entity_poly.pdbx_seq_one_letter_code
_entity_poly.pdbx_strand_id
1 'polypeptide(L)'
;MPSNATRKSGRKGKQNARGTLSRVAAGRIEQREIAPRVSPLAAGPSGAEAPGMTVESLTQVMAAINMMYDRTVEANTGIRFLVDAHNQAIAQQALVASSVTQGVTAANVSTNRHTKGEMRAIVLNLINGRMWARNFRSNDPELVAENESRRRWNTDERIDHPDNVEVINYLRQYIVAQPRTAGFWEDMIVQKIKNNYKTCFRAVNATPEQASSKRRNNRINSRRIEIHLHRVDTYINNWLAIDTKMGYKPGNPDEMAYLHLLEKSVMSDGELEDEDVTPIIRVRVLQVARPSRRSAELNRLIQFIDFLAAENDKKIATPQSKQRMPRYLKTIAVTPVPGHLTAILPVWAIQNQ
;
A
#
# COMPACT_ATOMS: atom_id res chain seq x y z
N MET A 1 -33.72 34.66 33.68
CA MET A 1 -32.27 34.83 33.94
C MET A 1 -31.63 33.45 33.98
N PRO A 2 -30.46 33.26 33.34
CA PRO A 2 -29.85 31.96 33.08
C PRO A 2 -28.71 31.64 34.06
N SER A 3 -28.29 30.38 34.12
CA SER A 3 -26.93 30.01 34.52
C SER A 3 -26.39 28.85 33.67
N ASN A 4 -25.31 29.20 32.96
CA ASN A 4 -24.49 28.38 32.08
C ASN A 4 -23.67 27.33 32.86
N ALA A 5 -23.32 26.22 32.18
CA ALA A 5 -21.95 25.70 32.19
C ALA A 5 -21.66 24.84 30.95
N THR A 6 -20.64 25.26 30.23
CA THR A 6 -20.13 24.78 28.94
C THR A 6 -19.07 23.69 29.11
N ARG A 7 -19.05 22.62 28.29
CA ARG A 7 -17.77 22.04 27.79
C ARG A 7 -17.89 21.11 26.57
N LYS A 8 -17.49 21.68 25.42
CA LYS A 8 -16.66 21.15 24.32
C LYS A 8 -16.93 19.75 23.75
N SER A 9 -17.50 19.72 22.54
CA SER A 9 -17.34 18.61 21.59
C SER A 9 -16.21 18.92 20.60
N GLY A 10 -15.22 18.02 20.51
CA GLY A 10 -14.13 18.09 19.54
C GLY A 10 -14.27 16.97 18.53
N ARG A 11 -14.86 17.27 17.37
CA ARG A 11 -14.88 16.40 16.18
C ARG A 11 -13.58 16.63 15.40
N LYS A 12 -12.67 15.65 15.35
CA LYS A 12 -11.47 15.70 14.50
C LYS A 12 -11.70 14.85 13.24
N GLY A 13 -11.87 15.52 12.12
CA GLY A 13 -11.92 14.93 10.78
C GLY A 13 -10.52 14.58 10.25
N LYS A 14 -10.43 13.46 9.55
CA LYS A 14 -9.27 13.00 8.77
C LYS A 14 -9.12 13.87 7.52
N GLN A 15 -7.91 14.38 7.27
CA GLN A 15 -7.51 14.92 5.97
C GLN A 15 -6.57 13.93 5.29
N ASN A 16 -7.01 13.40 4.14
CA ASN A 16 -6.16 12.72 3.16
C ASN A 16 -5.86 13.76 2.07
N ALA A 17 -4.60 14.17 1.93
CA ALA A 17 -4.17 15.04 0.84
C ALA A 17 -3.89 14.19 -0.41
N ARG A 18 -4.75 14.32 -1.42
CA ARG A 18 -4.47 13.93 -2.80
C ARG A 18 -4.25 15.24 -3.57
N GLY A 19 -3.07 15.40 -4.14
CA GLY A 19 -2.65 16.64 -4.79
C GLY A 19 -3.46 16.96 -6.04
N THR A 20 -3.76 18.25 -6.20
CA THR A 20 -4.27 18.85 -7.44
C THR A 20 -3.34 20.00 -7.82
N LEU A 21 -2.64 19.82 -8.94
CA LEU A 21 -1.92 20.85 -9.67
C LEU A 21 -2.93 21.68 -10.47
N SER A 22 -3.05 22.98 -10.18
CA SER A 22 -3.16 24.04 -11.18
C SER A 22 -3.27 25.40 -10.49
N ARG A 23 -2.28 26.27 -10.67
CA ARG A 23 -2.53 27.72 -10.78
C ARG A 23 -1.32 28.43 -11.38
N VAL A 24 -1.56 28.98 -12.56
CA VAL A 24 -0.75 30.01 -13.24
C VAL A 24 -1.06 31.35 -12.59
N ALA A 25 -0.03 32.13 -12.25
CA ALA A 25 -0.06 33.59 -12.07
C ALA A 25 1.41 34.07 -12.22
N ALA A 26 1.76 34.73 -13.32
CA ALA A 26 1.76 36.19 -13.48
C ALA A 26 2.76 36.87 -12.52
N GLY A 27 3.87 37.37 -13.08
CA GLY A 27 5.01 37.86 -12.34
C GLY A 27 4.87 39.25 -11.74
N ARG A 28 5.76 39.55 -10.79
CA ARG A 28 6.38 40.87 -10.59
C ARG A 28 7.65 40.70 -9.78
N ILE A 29 8.74 41.26 -10.30
CA ILE A 29 10.06 41.35 -9.69
C ILE A 29 10.01 42.47 -8.66
N GLU A 30 10.25 42.18 -7.39
CA GLU A 30 10.66 43.18 -6.40
C GLU A 30 12.17 43.06 -6.19
N GLN A 31 12.89 44.06 -6.70
CA GLN A 31 14.26 44.35 -6.28
C GLN A 31 14.23 44.98 -4.88
N ARG A 32 15.01 44.44 -3.93
CA ARG A 32 15.49 45.22 -2.79
C ARG A 32 16.97 44.92 -2.54
N GLU A 33 17.73 46.01 -2.55
CA GLU A 33 19.17 46.13 -2.30
C GLU A 33 19.59 45.59 -0.93
N ILE A 34 20.79 45.00 -0.87
CA ILE A 34 21.62 45.03 0.34
C ILE A 34 23.04 45.41 -0.09
N ALA A 35 23.33 46.71 -0.09
CA ALA A 35 24.68 47.23 0.06
C ALA A 35 24.79 47.83 1.47
N PRO A 36 25.83 47.55 2.27
CA PRO A 36 26.08 48.27 3.50
C PRO A 36 26.71 49.63 3.19
N ARG A 37 26.07 50.69 3.68
CA ARG A 37 26.64 52.04 3.79
C ARG A 37 27.91 52.00 4.64
N VAL A 38 29.00 52.56 4.11
CA VAL A 38 30.07 53.16 4.93
C VAL A 38 30.06 54.65 4.62
N SER A 39 29.80 55.47 5.62
CA SER A 39 29.96 56.92 5.54
C SER A 39 31.32 57.35 6.10
N PRO A 40 31.87 58.48 5.63
CA PRO A 40 33.31 58.74 5.61
C PRO A 40 33.74 59.77 6.67
N LEU A 41 35.03 59.81 6.99
CA LEU A 41 35.67 61.01 7.52
C LEU A 41 37.05 61.23 6.86
N ALA A 42 37.35 62.51 6.63
CA ALA A 42 38.21 63.03 5.59
C ALA A 42 39.58 63.56 6.08
N ALA A 43 40.46 63.87 5.11
CA ALA A 43 41.61 64.79 5.11
C ALA A 43 42.77 64.46 6.10
N GLY A 44 43.94 63.96 5.68
CA GLY A 44 45.00 64.60 4.86
C GLY A 44 46.18 65.01 5.78
N PRO A 45 47.36 65.47 5.33
CA PRO A 45 48.28 65.03 4.27
C PRO A 45 49.69 64.63 4.82
N SER A 46 50.57 64.16 3.93
CA SER A 46 52.04 64.25 4.04
C SER A 46 52.78 63.36 5.07
N GLY A 47 53.80 62.65 4.56
CA GLY A 47 55.12 62.55 5.19
C GLY A 47 55.31 61.59 6.37
N ALA A 48 56.36 60.76 6.23
CA ALA A 48 57.13 60.08 7.28
C ALA A 48 56.53 58.82 7.95
N GLU A 49 57.25 57.71 7.69
CA GLU A 49 57.56 56.56 8.55
C GLU A 49 56.53 56.04 9.56
N ALA A 50 56.18 54.75 9.42
CA ALA A 50 55.77 53.88 10.54
C ALA A 50 55.91 52.38 10.14
N PRO A 51 55.91 51.43 11.10
CA PRO A 51 57.09 50.66 11.47
C PRO A 51 56.91 49.14 11.26
N GLY A 52 57.99 48.38 11.46
CA GLY A 52 58.05 46.93 11.28
C GLY A 52 56.96 46.13 12.01
N MET A 53 56.48 45.07 11.35
CA MET A 53 55.47 44.15 11.88
C MET A 53 55.93 43.47 13.17
N THR A 54 55.19 43.63 14.25
CA THR A 54 55.41 42.91 15.52
C THR A 54 54.95 41.44 15.41
N VAL A 55 55.53 40.53 16.20
CA VAL A 55 55.17 39.10 16.21
C VAL A 55 53.67 38.87 16.51
N GLU A 56 53.03 39.75 17.26
CA GLU A 56 51.59 39.74 17.51
C GLU A 56 50.77 40.06 16.24
N SER A 57 51.23 41.00 15.40
CA SER A 57 50.60 41.29 14.11
C SER A 57 50.70 40.12 13.13
N LEU A 58 51.84 39.41 13.11
CA LEU A 58 52.01 38.17 12.34
C LEU A 58 51.06 37.05 12.80
N THR A 59 50.83 36.94 14.10
CA THR A 59 49.92 35.94 14.67
C THR A 59 48.46 36.24 14.32
N GLN A 60 48.05 37.51 14.37
CA GLN A 60 46.70 37.92 13.93
C GLN A 60 46.50 37.73 12.43
N VAL A 61 47.52 38.00 11.61
CA VAL A 61 47.49 37.76 10.16
C VAL A 61 47.36 36.26 9.86
N MET A 62 48.10 35.39 10.54
CA MET A 62 47.96 33.93 10.38
C MET A 62 46.57 33.42 10.79
N ALA A 63 46.00 33.93 11.89
CA ALA A 63 44.65 33.56 12.30
C ALA A 63 43.59 34.01 11.29
N ALA A 64 43.74 35.22 10.73
CA ALA A 64 42.85 35.71 9.67
C ALA A 64 42.97 34.88 8.38
N ILE A 65 44.18 34.47 8.00
CA ILE A 65 44.42 33.59 6.84
C ILE A 65 43.76 32.22 7.05
N ASN A 66 43.89 31.61 8.24
CA ASN A 66 43.25 30.32 8.53
C ASN A 66 41.72 30.42 8.50
N MET A 67 41.13 31.47 9.08
CA MET A 67 39.68 31.67 8.97
C MET A 67 39.22 31.91 7.54
N MET A 68 40.00 32.60 6.70
CA MET A 68 39.69 32.75 5.29
C MET A 68 39.81 31.43 4.53
N TYR A 69 40.79 30.59 4.88
CA TYR A 69 40.93 29.25 4.31
C TYR A 69 39.72 28.38 4.65
N ASP A 70 39.31 28.33 5.92
CA ASP A 70 38.16 27.55 6.37
C ASP A 70 36.85 28.00 5.71
N ARG A 71 36.62 29.32 5.62
CA ARG A 71 35.47 29.89 4.89
C ARG A 71 35.50 29.56 3.39
N THR A 72 36.68 29.51 2.79
CA THR A 72 36.84 29.13 1.37
C THR A 72 36.55 27.65 1.17
N VAL A 73 36.95 26.78 2.10
CA VAL A 73 36.65 25.34 2.08
C VAL A 73 35.15 25.09 2.29
N GLU A 74 34.48 25.80 3.19
CA GLU A 74 33.02 25.73 3.36
C GLU A 74 32.28 26.21 2.10
N ALA A 75 32.69 27.34 1.51
CA ALA A 75 32.13 27.86 0.27
C ALA A 75 32.30 26.87 -0.89
N ASN A 76 33.49 26.26 -1.02
CA ASN A 76 33.76 25.24 -2.04
C ASN A 76 32.94 23.96 -1.82
N THR A 77 32.67 23.59 -0.56
CA THR A 77 31.80 22.45 -0.23
C THR A 77 30.34 22.76 -0.59
N GLY A 78 29.87 23.97 -0.33
CA GLY A 78 28.55 24.45 -0.75
C GLY A 78 28.39 24.50 -2.27
N ILE A 79 29.42 24.96 -3.00
CA ILE A 79 29.45 24.95 -4.47
C ILE A 79 29.37 23.52 -5.00
N ARG A 80 30.13 22.58 -4.42
CA ARG A 80 30.08 21.16 -4.83
C ARG A 80 28.69 20.56 -4.61
N PHE A 81 28.04 20.87 -3.48
CA PHE A 81 26.67 20.44 -3.21
C PHE A 81 25.66 21.00 -4.23
N LEU A 82 25.82 22.27 -4.63
CA LEU A 82 24.99 22.90 -5.65
C LEU A 82 25.24 22.31 -7.04
N VAL A 83 26.50 22.00 -7.39
CA VAL A 83 26.87 21.34 -8.64
C VAL A 83 26.30 19.91 -8.70
N ASP A 84 26.36 19.16 -7.60
CA ASP A 84 25.79 17.81 -7.52
C ASP A 84 24.26 17.84 -7.62
N ALA A 85 23.61 18.79 -6.94
CA ALA A 85 22.16 19.00 -7.06
C ALA A 85 21.76 19.42 -8.48
N HIS A 86 22.56 20.27 -9.14
CA HIS A 86 22.34 20.68 -10.52
C HIS A 86 22.54 19.52 -11.50
N ASN A 87 23.58 18.71 -11.32
CA ASN A 87 23.84 17.50 -12.13
C ASN A 87 22.73 16.46 -11.95
N GLN A 88 22.18 16.30 -10.73
CA GLN A 88 21.01 15.46 -10.49
C GLN A 88 19.75 16.03 -11.16
N ALA A 89 19.55 17.34 -11.14
CA ALA A 89 18.44 17.99 -11.84
C ALA A 89 18.56 17.85 -13.37
N ILE A 90 19.77 17.95 -13.93
CA ILE A 90 20.05 17.68 -15.35
C ILE A 90 19.82 16.20 -15.67
N ALA A 91 20.24 15.26 -14.82
CA ALA A 91 19.97 13.83 -15.02
C ALA A 91 18.46 13.52 -14.98
N GLN A 92 17.70 14.18 -14.11
CA GLN A 92 16.24 14.10 -14.07
C GLN A 92 15.60 14.75 -15.30
N GLN A 93 16.10 15.89 -15.79
CA GLN A 93 15.65 16.50 -17.03
C GLN A 93 16.02 15.67 -18.26
N ALA A 94 17.16 14.97 -18.28
CA ALA A 94 17.53 14.05 -19.35
C ALA A 94 16.66 12.77 -19.34
N LEU A 95 16.24 12.30 -18.15
CA LEU A 95 15.22 11.24 -18.01
C LEU A 95 13.84 11.71 -18.53
N VAL A 96 13.45 12.95 -18.25
CA VAL A 96 12.20 13.55 -18.75
C VAL A 96 12.29 13.85 -20.26
N ALA A 97 13.42 14.33 -20.76
CA ALA A 97 13.64 14.57 -22.19
C ALA A 97 13.69 13.25 -22.98
N SER A 98 14.36 12.22 -22.48
CA SER A 98 14.34 10.86 -23.07
C SER A 98 12.91 10.30 -23.16
N SER A 99 12.06 10.59 -22.17
CA SER A 99 10.64 10.20 -22.21
C SER A 99 9.77 11.00 -23.19
N VAL A 100 10.23 12.18 -23.64
CA VAL A 100 9.51 13.03 -24.61
C VAL A 100 10.03 12.82 -26.04
N THR A 101 11.33 12.56 -26.26
CA THR A 101 11.88 12.31 -27.61
C THR A 101 11.82 10.85 -28.06
N GLN A 102 11.76 9.85 -27.16
CA GLN A 102 11.40 8.48 -27.58
C GLN A 102 9.92 8.33 -27.95
N GLY A 103 9.09 9.34 -27.66
CA GLY A 103 7.66 9.36 -27.95
C GLY A 103 7.28 9.68 -29.41
N VAL A 104 8.23 10.11 -30.26
CA VAL A 104 7.88 10.62 -31.61
C VAL A 104 8.53 9.85 -32.77
N THR A 105 9.53 8.98 -32.52
CA THR A 105 10.12 8.13 -33.56
C THR A 105 10.19 6.64 -33.23
N ALA A 106 9.61 6.21 -32.10
CA ALA A 106 9.33 4.79 -31.83
C ALA A 106 7.84 4.45 -32.06
N ALA A 107 7.21 5.10 -33.05
CA ALA A 107 6.14 4.45 -33.79
C ALA A 107 6.77 3.29 -34.57
N ASN A 108 7.00 2.17 -33.88
CA ASN A 108 6.85 0.81 -34.38
C ASN A 108 7.34 -0.21 -33.32
N VAL A 109 6.35 -0.88 -32.70
CA VAL A 109 6.46 -2.18 -32.04
C VAL A 109 7.13 -2.20 -30.65
N SER A 110 6.57 -1.47 -29.70
CA SER A 110 6.40 -2.05 -28.36
C SER A 110 4.94 -2.48 -28.23
N THR A 111 4.65 -3.70 -28.68
CA THR A 111 3.51 -4.44 -28.14
C THR A 111 3.77 -4.67 -26.66
N ASN A 112 3.42 -3.68 -25.83
CA ASN A 112 3.01 -3.93 -24.45
C ASN A 112 1.74 -4.80 -24.55
N ARG A 113 1.94 -6.11 -24.74
CA ARG A 113 0.86 -7.08 -24.61
C ARG A 113 0.51 -7.09 -23.14
N HIS A 114 -0.42 -6.21 -22.75
CA HIS A 114 -1.08 -6.30 -21.46
C HIS A 114 -1.47 -7.76 -21.24
N THR A 115 -1.12 -8.31 -20.09
CA THR A 115 -1.66 -9.61 -19.70
C THR A 115 -3.18 -9.52 -19.66
N LYS A 116 -3.85 -10.67 -19.85
CA LYS A 116 -5.31 -10.74 -19.71
C LYS A 116 -5.79 -10.17 -18.38
N GLY A 117 -5.01 -10.28 -17.30
CA GLY A 117 -5.32 -9.70 -16.00
C GLY A 117 -5.31 -8.17 -16.02
N GLU A 118 -4.26 -7.58 -16.59
CA GLU A 118 -4.10 -6.11 -16.68
C GLU A 118 -5.15 -5.48 -17.58
N MET A 119 -5.44 -6.07 -18.75
CA MET A 119 -6.50 -5.61 -19.64
C MET A 119 -7.84 -5.52 -18.89
N ARG A 120 -8.15 -6.55 -18.10
CA ARG A 120 -9.38 -6.61 -17.30
C ARG A 120 -9.41 -5.53 -16.22
N ALA A 121 -8.28 -5.27 -15.55
CA ALA A 121 -8.18 -4.23 -14.53
C ALA A 121 -8.36 -2.83 -15.12
N ILE A 122 -7.73 -2.57 -16.29
CA ILE A 122 -7.85 -1.30 -17.02
C ILE A 122 -9.32 -1.03 -17.39
N VAL A 123 -9.98 -2.00 -18.03
CA VAL A 123 -11.40 -1.86 -18.41
C VAL A 123 -12.29 -1.64 -17.19
N LEU A 124 -12.07 -2.39 -16.10
CA LEU A 124 -12.86 -2.22 -14.88
C LEU A 124 -12.69 -0.84 -14.24
N ASN A 125 -11.47 -0.30 -14.23
CA ASN A 125 -11.20 1.04 -13.73
C ASN A 125 -11.89 2.12 -14.56
N LEU A 126 -11.90 1.98 -15.89
CA LEU A 126 -12.62 2.89 -16.78
C LEU A 126 -14.14 2.85 -16.55
N ILE A 127 -14.71 1.66 -16.38
CA ILE A 127 -16.13 1.50 -16.03
C ILE A 127 -16.42 2.21 -14.69
N ASN A 128 -15.65 1.90 -13.64
CA ASN A 128 -15.86 2.48 -12.31
C ASN A 128 -15.66 4.01 -12.29
N GLY A 129 -14.82 4.56 -13.17
CA GLY A 129 -14.62 6.00 -13.29
C GLY A 129 -15.79 6.73 -13.94
N ARG A 130 -16.61 6.05 -14.75
CA ARG A 130 -17.77 6.65 -15.45
C ARG A 130 -19.12 6.32 -14.85
N MET A 131 -19.19 5.31 -13.99
CA MET A 131 -20.42 4.89 -13.34
C MET A 131 -20.61 5.60 -12.00
N TRP A 132 -21.87 5.81 -11.65
CA TRP A 132 -22.27 6.31 -10.33
C TRP A 132 -21.83 5.35 -9.22
N ALA A 133 -21.22 5.91 -8.17
CA ALA A 133 -20.80 5.16 -6.99
C ALA A 133 -21.76 5.39 -5.82
N ARG A 134 -22.52 4.35 -5.45
CA ARG A 134 -23.55 4.40 -4.40
C ARG A 134 -23.10 4.90 -3.04
N ASN A 135 -21.88 4.58 -2.65
CA ASN A 135 -21.32 4.90 -1.32
C ASN A 135 -20.23 5.98 -1.41
N PHE A 136 -20.22 6.78 -2.47
CA PHE A 136 -19.29 7.89 -2.59
C PHE A 136 -19.51 8.89 -1.46
N ARG A 137 -18.43 9.30 -0.79
CA ARG A 137 -18.45 10.30 0.27
C ARG A 137 -17.32 11.27 0.03
N SER A 138 -17.65 12.52 -0.18
CA SER A 138 -16.72 13.64 -0.27
C SER A 138 -17.26 14.79 0.56
N ASN A 139 -16.37 15.59 1.14
CA ASN A 139 -16.73 16.87 1.74
C ASN A 139 -16.82 17.98 0.69
N ASP A 140 -16.35 17.71 -0.53
CA ASP A 140 -16.40 18.61 -1.67
C ASP A 140 -17.73 18.44 -2.43
N PRO A 141 -18.59 19.47 -2.49
CA PRO A 141 -19.88 19.40 -3.17
C PRO A 141 -19.74 19.20 -4.68
N GLU A 142 -18.67 19.69 -5.31
CA GLU A 142 -18.46 19.52 -6.76
C GLU A 142 -18.25 18.05 -7.10
N LEU A 143 -17.47 17.33 -6.29
CA LEU A 143 -17.24 15.89 -6.46
C LEU A 143 -18.51 15.07 -6.20
N VAL A 144 -19.39 15.53 -5.30
CA VAL A 144 -20.69 14.88 -5.06
C VAL A 144 -21.59 15.07 -6.28
N ALA A 145 -21.72 16.30 -6.78
CA ALA A 145 -22.51 16.61 -7.97
C ALA A 145 -21.98 15.86 -9.21
N GLU A 146 -20.65 15.81 -9.39
CA GLU A 146 -20.04 15.02 -10.46
C GLU A 146 -20.44 13.55 -10.36
N ASN A 147 -20.33 12.94 -9.17
CA ASN A 147 -20.72 11.54 -8.98
C ASN A 147 -22.21 11.32 -9.25
N GLU A 148 -23.09 12.22 -8.80
CA GLU A 148 -24.55 12.15 -9.04
C GLU A 148 -24.92 12.30 -10.53
N SER A 149 -24.13 13.05 -11.31
CA SER A 149 -24.33 13.21 -12.75
C SER A 149 -23.94 11.97 -13.57
N ARG A 150 -23.22 11.00 -12.98
CA ARG A 150 -22.75 9.81 -13.69
C ARG A 150 -23.90 8.86 -14.02
N ARG A 151 -23.72 8.10 -15.10
CA ARG A 151 -24.67 7.06 -15.52
C ARG A 151 -24.79 5.98 -14.45
N ARG A 152 -26.00 5.44 -14.29
CA ARG A 152 -26.34 4.39 -13.32
C ARG A 152 -27.04 3.25 -14.03
N TRP A 153 -26.78 2.02 -13.58
CA TRP A 153 -27.57 0.86 -14.00
C TRP A 153 -29.00 0.95 -13.46
N ASN A 154 -29.99 0.70 -14.32
CA ASN A 154 -31.33 0.39 -13.86
C ASN A 154 -31.33 -1.08 -13.38
N THR A 155 -31.24 -1.28 -12.06
CA THR A 155 -31.12 -2.61 -11.45
C THR A 155 -32.45 -3.31 -11.21
N ASP A 156 -33.56 -2.62 -11.44
CA ASP A 156 -34.92 -3.16 -11.36
C ASP A 156 -35.29 -3.84 -12.70
N GLU A 157 -34.64 -3.39 -13.78
CA GLU A 157 -34.83 -3.91 -15.13
C GLU A 157 -33.73 -4.86 -15.58
N ARG A 158 -34.02 -5.64 -16.62
CA ARG A 158 -33.06 -6.57 -17.25
C ARG A 158 -31.98 -5.84 -18.05
N ILE A 159 -30.90 -6.55 -18.37
CA ILE A 159 -29.73 -5.99 -19.07
C ILE A 159 -30.04 -5.51 -20.50
N ASP A 160 -31.05 -6.10 -21.14
CA ASP A 160 -31.55 -5.81 -22.48
C ASP A 160 -32.62 -4.71 -22.51
N HIS A 161 -33.01 -4.17 -21.34
CA HIS A 161 -33.89 -3.01 -21.25
C HIS A 161 -33.24 -1.77 -21.92
N PRO A 162 -34.00 -0.93 -22.65
CA PRO A 162 -33.47 0.23 -23.36
C PRO A 162 -32.51 1.11 -22.55
N ASP A 163 -32.85 1.46 -21.31
CA ASP A 163 -31.99 2.26 -20.42
C ASP A 163 -30.61 1.61 -20.18
N ASN A 164 -30.59 0.30 -19.95
CA ASN A 164 -29.36 -0.43 -19.69
C ASN A 164 -28.56 -0.64 -20.98
N VAL A 165 -29.22 -0.81 -22.12
CA VAL A 165 -28.58 -0.85 -23.44
C VAL A 165 -27.91 0.47 -23.77
N GLU A 166 -28.53 1.62 -23.44
CA GLU A 166 -27.92 2.94 -23.59
C GLU A 166 -26.63 3.05 -22.77
N VAL A 167 -26.64 2.61 -21.51
CA VAL A 167 -25.43 2.62 -20.66
C VAL A 167 -24.34 1.69 -21.21
N ILE A 168 -24.70 0.52 -21.74
CA ILE A 168 -23.75 -0.39 -22.39
C ILE A 168 -23.10 0.28 -23.60
N ASN A 169 -23.90 0.91 -24.48
CA ASN A 169 -23.40 1.58 -25.68
C ASN A 169 -22.51 2.77 -25.31
N TYR A 170 -22.91 3.58 -24.33
CA TYR A 170 -22.11 4.68 -23.80
C TYR A 170 -20.75 4.19 -23.29
N LEU A 171 -20.74 3.17 -22.41
CA LEU A 171 -19.49 2.64 -21.86
C LEU A 171 -18.62 2.00 -22.95
N ARG A 172 -19.22 1.29 -23.90
CA ARG A 172 -18.50 0.68 -25.03
C ARG A 172 -17.78 1.76 -25.84
N GLN A 173 -18.50 2.79 -26.30
CA GLN A 173 -17.94 3.89 -27.07
C GLN A 173 -16.83 4.62 -26.28
N TYR A 174 -17.10 4.95 -25.02
CA TYR A 174 -16.13 5.63 -24.17
C TYR A 174 -14.84 4.82 -23.98
N ILE A 175 -14.97 3.52 -23.69
CA ILE A 175 -13.83 2.64 -23.42
C ILE A 175 -13.02 2.43 -24.69
N VAL A 176 -13.64 2.08 -25.82
CA VAL A 176 -12.95 1.87 -27.11
C VAL A 176 -12.19 3.13 -27.55
N ALA A 177 -12.71 4.33 -27.25
CA ALA A 177 -12.03 5.58 -27.54
C ALA A 177 -10.82 5.87 -26.64
N GLN A 178 -10.56 5.09 -25.59
CA GLN A 178 -9.41 5.32 -24.70
C GLN A 178 -8.11 4.81 -25.32
N PRO A 179 -7.06 5.65 -25.40
CA PRO A 179 -5.75 5.24 -25.91
C PRO A 179 -5.17 4.01 -25.21
N ARG A 180 -5.41 3.88 -23.90
CA ARG A 180 -4.94 2.75 -23.07
C ARG A 180 -5.63 1.41 -23.35
N THR A 181 -6.66 1.41 -24.18
CA THR A 181 -7.38 0.20 -24.59
C THR A 181 -7.25 -0.09 -26.08
N ALA A 182 -6.39 0.65 -26.77
CA ALA A 182 -6.06 0.38 -28.17
C ALA A 182 -5.61 -1.08 -28.33
N GLY A 183 -6.23 -1.80 -29.28
CA GLY A 183 -5.96 -3.21 -29.52
C GLY A 183 -6.62 -4.19 -28.55
N PHE A 184 -7.49 -3.74 -27.64
CA PHE A 184 -8.29 -4.65 -26.82
C PHE A 184 -9.43 -5.24 -27.65
N TRP A 185 -9.70 -6.53 -27.44
CA TRP A 185 -10.83 -7.21 -28.07
C TRP A 185 -12.15 -6.60 -27.59
N GLU A 186 -12.98 -6.16 -28.53
CA GLU A 186 -14.24 -5.49 -28.21
C GLU A 186 -15.21 -6.40 -27.42
N ASP A 187 -15.28 -7.67 -27.78
CA ASP A 187 -16.09 -8.67 -27.05
C ASP A 187 -15.69 -8.79 -25.58
N MET A 188 -14.38 -8.70 -25.28
CA MET A 188 -13.89 -8.71 -23.91
C MET A 188 -14.40 -7.47 -23.15
N ILE A 189 -14.35 -6.29 -23.78
CA ILE A 189 -14.85 -5.04 -23.19
C ILE A 189 -16.33 -5.16 -22.89
N VAL A 190 -17.14 -5.58 -23.87
CA VAL A 190 -18.59 -5.77 -23.71
C VAL A 190 -18.89 -6.81 -22.62
N GLN A 191 -18.16 -7.92 -22.58
CA GLN A 191 -18.33 -8.93 -21.54
C GLN A 191 -18.01 -8.35 -20.15
N LYS A 192 -17.03 -7.46 -20.01
CA LYS A 192 -16.72 -6.79 -18.75
C LYS A 192 -17.77 -5.77 -18.33
N ILE A 193 -18.33 -5.01 -19.26
CA ILE A 193 -19.48 -4.14 -19.00
C ILE A 193 -20.67 -4.97 -18.50
N LYS A 194 -21.04 -6.05 -19.21
CA LYS A 194 -22.14 -6.94 -18.80
C LYS A 194 -21.91 -7.58 -17.43
N ASN A 195 -20.67 -7.97 -17.13
CA ASN A 195 -20.31 -8.52 -15.82
C ASN A 195 -20.39 -7.47 -14.70
N ASN A 196 -20.09 -6.20 -14.99
CA ASN A 196 -20.27 -5.10 -14.05
C ASN A 196 -21.76 -4.93 -13.70
N TYR A 197 -22.65 -4.86 -14.71
CA TYR A 197 -24.10 -4.85 -14.47
C TYR A 197 -24.55 -6.03 -13.60
N LYS A 198 -24.16 -7.28 -13.95
CA LYS A 198 -24.53 -8.47 -13.16
C LYS A 198 -24.07 -8.37 -11.70
N THR A 199 -22.92 -7.77 -11.47
CA THR A 199 -22.38 -7.55 -10.13
C THR A 199 -23.22 -6.52 -9.36
N CYS A 200 -23.58 -5.41 -10.00
CA CYS A 200 -24.46 -4.38 -9.43
C CYS A 200 -25.86 -4.92 -9.16
N PHE A 201 -26.46 -5.61 -10.13
CA PHE A 201 -27.77 -6.25 -10.02
C PHE A 201 -27.82 -7.22 -8.83
N ARG A 202 -26.85 -8.14 -8.73
CA ARG A 202 -26.75 -9.05 -7.58
C ARG A 202 -26.55 -8.33 -6.26
N ALA A 203 -25.84 -7.19 -6.25
CA ALA A 203 -25.60 -6.46 -5.02
C ALA A 203 -26.84 -5.71 -4.52
N VAL A 204 -27.69 -5.21 -5.44
CA VAL A 204 -28.96 -4.56 -5.10
C VAL A 204 -30.02 -5.59 -4.72
N ASN A 205 -30.12 -6.67 -5.48
CA ASN A 205 -31.14 -7.71 -5.33
C ASN A 205 -30.70 -8.87 -4.40
N ALA A 206 -29.60 -8.71 -3.66
CA ALA A 206 -29.19 -9.69 -2.67
C ALA A 206 -30.19 -9.72 -1.52
N THR A 207 -30.71 -10.90 -1.19
CA THR A 207 -31.51 -11.07 0.02
C THR A 207 -30.66 -10.82 1.27
N PRO A 208 -31.27 -10.45 2.42
CA PRO A 208 -30.55 -10.31 3.67
C PRO A 208 -29.73 -11.56 4.05
N GLU A 209 -30.25 -12.75 3.76
CA GLU A 209 -29.56 -14.03 3.95
C GLU A 209 -28.33 -14.19 3.06
N GLN A 210 -28.44 -13.85 1.76
CA GLN A 210 -27.31 -13.89 0.83
C GLN A 210 -26.24 -12.87 1.22
N ALA A 211 -26.65 -11.66 1.62
CA ALA A 211 -25.74 -10.63 2.10
C ALA A 211 -25.02 -11.08 3.38
N SER A 212 -25.75 -11.69 4.32
CA SER A 212 -25.20 -12.21 5.57
C SER A 212 -24.22 -13.36 5.32
N SER A 213 -24.59 -14.31 4.45
CA SER A 213 -23.73 -15.42 4.04
C SER A 213 -22.46 -14.94 3.33
N LYS A 214 -22.56 -13.93 2.46
CA LYS A 214 -21.39 -13.32 1.81
C LYS A 214 -20.48 -12.64 2.82
N ARG A 215 -21.03 -11.86 3.76
CA ARG A 215 -20.24 -11.23 4.85
C ARG A 215 -19.56 -12.29 5.72
N ARG A 216 -20.27 -13.38 6.03
CA ARG A 216 -19.74 -14.54 6.76
C ARG A 216 -18.55 -15.17 6.03
N ASN A 217 -18.70 -15.49 4.75
CA ASN A 217 -17.63 -16.09 3.96
C ASN A 217 -16.43 -15.15 3.82
N ASN A 218 -16.67 -13.84 3.65
CA ASN A 218 -15.61 -12.84 3.63
C ASN A 218 -14.86 -12.80 4.96
N ARG A 219 -15.58 -12.79 6.10
CA ARG A 219 -14.98 -12.82 7.44
C ARG A 219 -14.09 -14.05 7.63
N ILE A 220 -14.59 -15.23 7.27
CA ILE A 220 -13.81 -16.49 7.35
C ILE A 220 -12.56 -16.42 6.46
N ASN A 221 -12.70 -15.96 5.21
CA ASN A 221 -11.56 -15.87 4.30
C ASN A 221 -10.52 -14.84 4.75
N SER A 222 -10.95 -13.67 5.24
CA SER A 222 -10.05 -12.66 5.81
C SER A 222 -9.25 -13.22 6.98
N ARG A 223 -9.90 -13.89 7.93
CA ARG A 223 -9.20 -14.55 9.05
C ARG A 223 -8.23 -15.62 8.57
N ARG A 224 -8.62 -16.46 7.61
CA ARG A 224 -7.71 -17.48 7.05
C ARG A 224 -6.46 -16.86 6.44
N ILE A 225 -6.58 -15.71 5.76
CA ILE A 225 -5.44 -14.98 5.19
C ILE A 225 -4.56 -14.43 6.31
N GLU A 226 -5.16 -13.75 7.28
CA GLU A 226 -4.46 -13.17 8.44
C GLU A 226 -3.67 -14.24 9.20
N ILE A 227 -4.30 -15.37 9.53
CA ILE A 227 -3.65 -16.49 10.22
C ILE A 227 -2.46 -17.03 9.43
N HIS A 228 -2.64 -17.21 8.12
CA HIS A 228 -1.57 -17.70 7.26
C HIS A 228 -0.39 -16.72 7.21
N LEU A 229 -0.65 -15.43 7.02
CA LEU A 229 0.38 -14.40 7.01
C LEU A 229 1.12 -14.34 8.35
N HIS A 230 0.41 -14.42 9.47
CA HIS A 230 1.04 -14.47 10.79
C HIS A 230 1.92 -15.70 10.99
N ARG A 231 1.48 -16.86 10.52
CA ARG A 231 2.30 -18.08 10.60
C ARG A 231 3.55 -17.97 9.74
N VAL A 232 3.43 -17.38 8.54
CA VAL A 232 4.57 -17.10 7.66
C VAL A 232 5.57 -16.18 8.33
N ASP A 233 5.10 -15.03 8.83
CA ASP A 233 5.94 -14.06 9.53
C ASP A 233 6.59 -14.65 10.79
N THR A 234 5.82 -15.37 11.61
CA THR A 234 6.33 -16.03 12.81
C THR A 234 7.40 -17.05 12.46
N TYR A 235 7.18 -17.86 11.42
CA TYR A 235 8.19 -18.79 10.95
C TYR A 235 9.44 -18.06 10.48
N ILE A 236 9.31 -17.05 9.61
CA ILE A 236 10.45 -16.29 9.10
C ILE A 236 11.28 -15.67 10.23
N ASN A 237 10.62 -15.12 11.25
CA ASN A 237 11.31 -14.46 12.36
C ASN A 237 11.89 -15.45 13.39
N ASN A 238 11.49 -16.73 13.39
CA ASN A 238 11.87 -17.71 14.41
C ASN A 238 12.34 -19.05 13.82
N TRP A 239 12.69 -19.07 12.53
CA TRP A 239 12.84 -20.30 11.76
C TRP A 239 13.88 -21.24 12.36
N LEU A 240 15.03 -20.71 12.83
CA LEU A 240 16.09 -21.54 13.41
C LEU A 240 15.62 -22.30 14.66
N ALA A 241 14.85 -21.62 15.52
CA ALA A 241 14.31 -22.23 16.74
C ALA A 241 13.23 -23.27 16.41
N ILE A 242 12.40 -22.99 15.39
CA ILE A 242 11.36 -23.91 14.91
C ILE A 242 11.97 -25.15 14.28
N ASP A 243 12.91 -24.97 13.37
CA ASP A 243 13.57 -26.04 12.65
C ASP A 243 14.32 -26.97 13.62
N THR A 244 15.05 -26.39 14.57
CA THR A 244 15.73 -27.14 15.65
C THR A 244 14.72 -27.90 16.52
N LYS A 245 13.59 -27.27 16.89
CA LYS A 245 12.56 -27.92 17.72
C LYS A 245 11.90 -29.10 17.00
N MET A 246 11.80 -29.02 15.68
CA MET A 246 11.30 -30.08 14.82
C MET A 246 12.36 -31.13 14.49
N GLY A 247 13.57 -31.02 15.05
CA GLY A 247 14.64 -32.00 14.88
C GLY A 247 15.47 -31.83 13.61
N TYR A 248 15.28 -30.73 12.86
CA TYR A 248 16.13 -30.41 11.72
C TYR A 248 17.49 -29.95 12.22
N LYS A 249 18.56 -30.56 11.70
CA LYS A 249 19.94 -30.11 11.91
C LYS A 249 20.36 -29.35 10.65
N PRO A 250 20.49 -28.02 10.70
CA PRO A 250 20.85 -27.25 9.52
C PRO A 250 22.26 -27.65 9.05
N GLY A 251 22.35 -28.15 7.81
CA GLY A 251 23.63 -28.27 7.11
C GLY A 251 24.09 -26.92 6.53
N ASN A 252 23.15 -26.01 6.31
CA ASN A 252 23.36 -24.63 5.87
C ASN A 252 22.60 -23.68 6.82
N PRO A 253 23.26 -22.66 7.41
CA PRO A 253 22.64 -21.70 8.31
C PRO A 253 21.65 -20.74 7.64
N ASP A 254 21.51 -20.75 6.31
CA ASP A 254 20.53 -19.92 5.57
C ASP A 254 19.33 -20.74 5.07
N GLU A 255 19.29 -22.05 5.33
CA GLU A 255 18.23 -22.93 4.84
C GLU A 255 17.04 -22.99 5.80
N MET A 256 15.89 -22.53 5.33
CA MET A 256 14.61 -22.60 6.05
C MET A 256 13.86 -23.87 5.66
N ALA A 257 14.07 -24.96 6.40
CA ALA A 257 13.69 -26.32 5.99
C ALA A 257 12.19 -26.47 5.70
N TYR A 258 11.33 -25.77 6.44
CA TYR A 258 9.88 -25.90 6.36
C TYR A 258 9.17 -24.74 5.65
N LEU A 259 9.90 -23.80 5.05
CA LEU A 259 9.30 -22.63 4.39
C LEU A 259 8.29 -23.03 3.30
N HIS A 260 8.61 -24.05 2.51
CA HIS A 260 7.74 -24.57 1.45
C HIS A 260 6.42 -25.15 1.98
N LEU A 261 6.36 -25.57 3.25
CA LEU A 261 5.14 -26.09 3.89
C LEU A 261 4.18 -24.97 4.33
N LEU A 262 4.63 -23.72 4.35
CA LEU A 262 3.80 -22.59 4.78
C LEU A 262 2.70 -22.22 3.79
N GLU A 263 2.52 -22.95 2.69
CA GLU A 263 1.47 -22.67 1.73
C GLU A 263 0.08 -22.56 2.42
N LYS A 264 -0.70 -21.56 2.01
CA LYS A 264 -2.03 -21.26 2.58
C LYS A 264 -2.91 -22.50 2.70
N SER A 265 -2.92 -23.37 1.71
CA SER A 265 -3.81 -24.55 1.67
C SER A 265 -3.34 -25.69 2.58
N VAL A 266 -2.03 -25.76 2.90
CA VAL A 266 -1.44 -26.68 3.89
C VAL A 266 -1.79 -26.21 5.30
N MET A 267 -1.59 -24.92 5.54
CA MET A 267 -1.72 -24.28 6.84
C MET A 267 -3.19 -24.06 7.22
N SER A 268 -4.09 -23.78 6.27
CA SER A 268 -5.48 -23.45 6.59
C SER A 268 -6.21 -24.62 7.24
N ASP A 269 -6.84 -24.35 8.38
CA ASP A 269 -7.91 -25.19 8.90
C ASP A 269 -9.27 -24.73 8.36
N GLY A 270 -10.30 -25.58 8.49
CA GLY A 270 -11.68 -25.16 8.31
C GLY A 270 -12.18 -24.44 9.55
N GLU A 271 -12.56 -23.17 9.48
CA GLU A 271 -13.30 -22.54 10.58
C GLU A 271 -14.78 -22.93 10.52
N LEU A 272 -15.32 -23.40 11.64
CA LEU A 272 -16.75 -23.58 11.86
C LEU A 272 -17.30 -22.32 12.57
N GLU A 273 -18.58 -22.03 12.34
CA GLU A 273 -19.16 -20.74 12.76
C GLU A 273 -19.54 -20.68 14.23
N ASP A 274 -19.84 -21.81 14.89
CA ASP A 274 -20.38 -21.77 16.24
C ASP A 274 -19.35 -21.14 17.19
N GLU A 275 -19.54 -19.84 17.45
CA GLU A 275 -18.90 -19.11 18.53
C GLU A 275 -19.58 -19.63 19.80
N ASP A 276 -19.04 -20.70 20.39
CA ASP A 276 -19.51 -21.13 21.70
C ASP A 276 -19.15 -20.03 22.70
N VAL A 277 -20.18 -19.49 23.35
CA VAL A 277 -20.02 -18.75 24.59
C VAL A 277 -20.01 -19.82 25.67
N THR A 278 -18.82 -20.20 26.16
CA THR A 278 -18.75 -21.05 27.35
C THR A 278 -19.58 -20.40 28.47
N PRO A 279 -20.50 -21.12 29.14
CA PRO A 279 -21.39 -20.54 30.15
C PRO A 279 -20.64 -19.84 31.30
N ILE A 280 -19.40 -20.24 31.52
CA ILE A 280 -18.54 -19.83 32.64
C ILE A 280 -17.74 -18.56 32.32
N ILE A 281 -17.40 -18.33 31.05
CA ILE A 281 -16.59 -17.17 30.61
C ILE A 281 -17.12 -16.71 29.26
N ARG A 282 -17.54 -15.44 29.14
CA ARG A 282 -17.98 -14.82 27.87
C ARG A 282 -16.82 -14.61 26.88
N VAL A 283 -15.95 -15.60 26.72
CA VAL A 283 -14.88 -15.60 25.72
C VAL A 283 -15.45 -16.24 24.46
N ARG A 284 -15.37 -15.51 23.35
CA ARG A 284 -15.72 -16.04 22.03
C ARG A 284 -14.57 -16.89 21.53
N VAL A 285 -14.83 -18.16 21.23
CA VAL A 285 -13.84 -19.12 20.73
C VAL A 285 -14.16 -19.50 19.28
N LEU A 286 -13.13 -19.61 18.45
CA LEU A 286 -13.26 -20.13 17.08
C LEU A 286 -13.17 -21.64 17.10
N GLN A 287 -14.22 -22.31 16.62
CA GLN A 287 -14.18 -23.74 16.38
C GLN A 287 -13.47 -24.03 15.06
N VAL A 288 -12.58 -25.02 15.10
CA VAL A 288 -11.71 -25.37 13.99
C VAL A 288 -11.88 -26.85 13.63
N ALA A 289 -11.96 -27.10 12.34
CA ALA A 289 -11.98 -28.39 11.69
C ALA A 289 -10.63 -28.65 11.02
N ARG A 290 -9.86 -29.58 11.57
CA ARG A 290 -8.53 -29.93 11.09
C ARG A 290 -8.63 -30.94 9.94
N PRO A 291 -7.97 -30.72 8.79
CA PRO A 291 -7.89 -31.71 7.71
C PRO A 291 -7.31 -33.04 8.19
N SER A 292 -8.00 -34.15 7.92
CA SER A 292 -7.56 -35.52 8.25
C SER A 292 -6.28 -35.92 7.52
N ARG A 293 -6.03 -35.34 6.34
CA ARG A 293 -4.85 -35.65 5.52
C ARG A 293 -3.52 -35.19 6.13
N ARG A 294 -3.51 -34.35 7.16
CA ARG A 294 -2.25 -33.84 7.74
C ARG A 294 -1.69 -34.84 8.72
N SER A 295 -0.42 -35.18 8.59
CA SER A 295 0.28 -36.02 9.56
C SER A 295 0.38 -35.39 10.95
N ALA A 296 0.70 -36.20 11.94
CA ALA A 296 0.93 -35.71 13.31
C ALA A 296 2.10 -34.71 13.37
N GLU A 297 3.15 -34.94 12.59
CA GLU A 297 4.34 -34.08 12.51
C GLU A 297 4.01 -32.71 11.90
N LEU A 298 3.25 -32.68 10.80
CA LEU A 298 2.83 -31.41 10.19
C LEU A 298 1.94 -30.62 11.16
N ASN A 299 1.05 -31.30 11.87
CA ASN A 299 0.22 -30.66 12.90
C ASN A 299 1.06 -30.13 14.06
N ARG A 300 2.11 -30.84 14.47
CA ARG A 300 3.05 -30.38 15.50
C ARG A 300 3.79 -29.12 15.08
N LEU A 301 4.28 -29.05 13.84
CA LEU A 301 4.90 -27.84 13.27
C LEU A 301 3.94 -26.65 13.34
N ILE A 302 2.71 -26.83 12.84
CA ILE A 302 1.69 -25.76 12.83
C ILE A 302 1.38 -25.28 14.25
N GLN A 303 1.20 -26.21 15.20
CA GLN A 303 0.94 -25.87 16.60
C GLN A 303 2.09 -25.10 17.24
N PHE A 304 3.34 -25.46 16.94
CA PHE A 304 4.50 -24.77 17.49
C PHE A 304 4.62 -23.34 16.94
N ILE A 305 4.36 -23.14 15.65
CA ILE A 305 4.29 -21.80 15.04
C ILE A 305 3.17 -20.98 15.68
N ASP A 306 1.96 -21.55 15.84
CA ASP A 306 0.84 -20.85 16.49
C ASP A 306 1.15 -20.48 17.94
N PHE A 307 1.88 -21.33 18.67
CA PHE A 307 2.33 -21.06 20.02
C PHE A 307 3.29 -19.86 20.06
N LEU A 308 4.30 -19.83 19.20
CA LEU A 308 5.24 -18.71 19.12
C LEU A 308 4.56 -17.41 18.69
N ALA A 309 3.61 -17.49 17.75
CA ALA A 309 2.82 -16.34 17.33
C ALA A 309 2.05 -15.74 18.53
N ALA A 310 1.39 -16.60 19.32
CA ALA A 310 0.66 -16.16 20.51
C ALA A 310 1.58 -15.55 21.58
N GLU A 311 2.78 -16.09 21.77
CA GLU A 311 3.77 -15.52 22.70
C GLU A 311 4.30 -14.16 22.21
N ASN A 312 4.55 -14.00 20.92
CA ASN A 312 4.97 -12.73 20.34
C ASN A 312 3.86 -11.67 20.44
N ASP A 313 2.61 -12.05 20.18
CA ASP A 313 1.45 -11.18 20.34
C ASP A 313 1.33 -10.66 21.78
N LYS A 314 1.56 -11.52 22.80
CA LYS A 314 1.55 -11.10 24.21
C LYS A 314 2.64 -10.08 24.55
N LYS A 315 3.84 -10.21 23.96
CA LYS A 315 4.97 -9.30 24.20
C LYS A 315 4.75 -7.92 23.58
N ILE A 316 4.03 -7.86 22.47
CA ILE A 316 3.81 -6.62 21.69
C ILE A 316 2.45 -5.98 22.05
N ALA A 317 1.57 -6.71 22.74
CA ALA A 317 0.23 -6.25 23.09
C ALA A 317 0.27 -4.98 23.96
N THR A 318 -0.27 -3.90 23.40
CA THR A 318 -0.66 -2.71 24.16
C THR A 318 -2.05 -2.89 24.77
N PRO A 319 -2.46 -2.09 25.77
CA PRO A 319 -3.81 -2.18 26.36
C PRO A 319 -4.97 -2.02 25.36
N GLN A 320 -4.71 -1.48 24.17
CA GLN A 320 -5.69 -1.31 23.09
C GLN A 320 -5.63 -2.42 22.03
N SER A 321 -4.69 -3.35 22.15
CA SER A 321 -4.52 -4.46 21.21
C SER A 321 -5.68 -5.42 21.34
N LYS A 322 -6.35 -5.71 20.22
CA LYS A 322 -7.40 -6.72 20.19
C LYS A 322 -6.74 -8.09 20.39
N GLN A 323 -7.09 -8.77 21.48
CA GLN A 323 -6.67 -10.15 21.66
C GLN A 323 -7.22 -11.02 20.53
N ARG A 324 -6.36 -11.89 20.03
CA ARG A 324 -6.74 -12.91 19.05
C ARG A 324 -7.76 -13.84 19.67
N MET A 325 -8.82 -14.16 18.93
CA MET A 325 -9.81 -15.13 19.40
C MET A 325 -9.13 -16.50 19.60
N PRO A 326 -9.28 -17.12 20.78
CA PRO A 326 -8.79 -18.47 21.00
C PRO A 326 -9.37 -19.44 19.98
N ARG A 327 -8.59 -20.43 19.56
CA ARG A 327 -9.00 -21.46 18.60
C ARG A 327 -9.10 -22.80 19.30
N TYR A 328 -10.21 -23.48 19.10
CA TYR A 328 -10.48 -24.80 19.67
C TYR A 328 -10.70 -25.81 18.56
N LEU A 329 -9.98 -26.93 18.62
CA LEU A 329 -10.16 -28.03 17.69
C LEU A 329 -11.47 -28.76 18.05
N LYS A 330 -12.49 -28.66 17.19
CA LYS A 330 -13.78 -29.33 17.39
C LYS A 330 -13.86 -30.66 16.64
N THR A 331 -13.32 -30.72 15.44
CA THR A 331 -13.48 -31.91 14.59
C THR A 331 -12.29 -32.12 13.66
N ILE A 332 -12.17 -33.35 13.17
CA ILE A 332 -11.28 -33.70 12.07
C ILE A 332 -12.13 -33.79 10.80
N ALA A 333 -11.85 -32.91 9.84
CA ALA A 333 -12.53 -32.89 8.56
C ALA A 333 -11.88 -33.90 7.60
N VAL A 334 -12.64 -34.93 7.21
CA VAL A 334 -12.24 -35.89 6.18
C VAL A 334 -12.09 -35.14 4.86
N THR A 335 -10.85 -34.89 4.46
CA THR A 335 -10.53 -34.08 3.28
C THR A 335 -9.41 -34.72 2.47
N PRO A 336 -9.56 -34.90 1.16
CA PRO A 336 -8.50 -35.44 0.32
C PRO A 336 -7.34 -34.44 0.22
N VAL A 337 -6.15 -34.93 -0.15
CA VAL A 337 -5.01 -34.07 -0.49
C VAL A 337 -5.35 -33.30 -1.77
N PRO A 338 -5.36 -31.95 -1.75
CA PRO A 338 -5.50 -31.15 -2.96
C PRO A 338 -4.45 -31.54 -3.99
N GLY A 339 -4.87 -31.71 -5.26
CA GLY A 339 -3.98 -32.21 -6.31
C GLY A 339 -2.67 -31.44 -6.44
N HIS A 340 -2.72 -30.11 -6.30
CA HIS A 340 -1.54 -29.25 -6.37
C HIS A 340 -0.57 -29.42 -5.19
N LEU A 341 -1.05 -29.90 -4.04
CA LEU A 341 -0.21 -30.16 -2.86
C LEU A 341 0.54 -31.49 -2.94
N THR A 342 0.05 -32.44 -3.73
CA THR A 342 0.68 -33.76 -3.87
C THR A 342 2.12 -33.67 -4.40
N ALA A 343 2.40 -32.67 -5.22
CA ALA A 343 3.73 -32.43 -5.78
C ALA A 343 4.66 -31.63 -4.86
N ILE A 344 4.12 -30.94 -3.85
CA ILE A 344 4.84 -29.96 -3.01
C ILE A 344 5.11 -30.53 -1.62
N LEU A 345 4.17 -31.32 -1.09
CA LEU A 345 4.27 -31.85 0.25
C LEU A 345 5.19 -33.08 0.30
N PRO A 346 6.13 -33.14 1.25
CA PRO A 346 6.88 -34.35 1.51
C PRO A 346 5.94 -35.44 2.06
N VAL A 347 6.29 -36.70 1.82
CA VAL A 347 5.47 -37.86 2.20
C VAL A 347 5.11 -37.85 3.69
N TRP A 348 6.05 -37.49 4.56
CA TRP A 348 5.82 -37.43 6.01
C TRP A 348 4.77 -36.40 6.42
N ALA A 349 4.51 -35.36 5.61
CA ALA A 349 3.54 -34.31 5.93
C ALA A 349 2.08 -34.74 5.66
N ILE A 350 1.90 -35.84 4.93
CA ILE A 350 0.60 -36.42 4.60
C ILE A 350 0.38 -37.65 5.49
N GLN A 351 -0.84 -37.78 6.03
CA GLN A 351 -1.23 -39.00 6.71
C GLN A 351 -1.43 -40.08 5.63
N ASN A 352 -0.56 -41.11 5.62
CA ASN A 352 -0.72 -42.27 4.77
C ASN A 352 -2.12 -42.87 5.01
N GLN A 353 -2.91 -43.01 3.94
CA GLN A 353 -4.18 -43.72 3.98
C GLN A 353 -3.96 -45.22 4.10
#